data_AF-A0A2N1RMY1-F1
#
_entry.id   AF-A0A2N1RMY1-F1
#
_cell.length_a   1.000
_cell.length_b   1.000
_cell.length_c   1.000
_cell.angle_alpha   90.00
_cell.angle_beta   90.00
_cell.angle_gamma   90.00
#
_symmetry.space_group_name_H-M   'P 1'
#
loop_
_entity.id
_entity.type
_entity.pdbx_description
1 polymer ?
#
loop_
_entity_poly.entity_id
_entity_poly.type
_entity_poly.pdbx_seq_one_letter_code
_entity_poly.pdbx_strand_id
1 'polypeptide(L)'
;MSIRKIFYGIRGTVIKSMTLISLPPLIITTIVLFLFINNYSNRLTESSLHKSVKYAILLSDLSNDNATFLNTAQNTDVSGGGFFFVMDNEGTYLAHREKKGEKDTALLSLMRGDKSFFTFSTNEKKEYLIYKEYVPSKNIYIAAGILKSDSMVLQKSFAVLLLILIIVTPFIVLMISIFIASYIRKPLNQIIETATLVSHGNLNKFIIQKHYKKCASIQDCEKTDCPAYKTSNLACWAIQDTTCFEGMKGLSKNEKINKYCTNCNVYHNSIRGEFDELIEAVNNMIVTTQHVVTSIKDVSGELGMESDKLLDTSMKLEIQMQNQAGYIEETTSSNEELAASIDSIADAAKSQANKMKNASSAMESLSESSSDVSKKAADVSGKTQIAVENANETKSILDNTTSKINQISENSQKIVEIVQIINDISDQINLLSLNASIEAARAGEHGKGFAIVAQEISKLADATAASTKEIETTIQQTRSDVNEGADLVNTTNRAIVQVMNNIKNTASLMKEIAISSEEQRKGNQSVLSDIEIINQMSTVIAETTAEQKTNSNEILKALSSINESIQVITISSQNLHTSAEGLKEKSQKLNKITDYFTV
;
A
#
# COMPACT_ATOMS: atom_id res chain seq x y z
N MET A 1 0.27 19.20 -45.04
CA MET A 1 0.61 19.35 -46.49
C MET A 1 -0.19 20.47 -47.19
N SER A 2 -1.34 20.92 -46.67
CA SER A 2 -2.19 21.93 -47.35
C SER A 2 -1.78 23.40 -47.18
N ILE A 3 -1.00 23.78 -46.16
CA ILE A 3 -0.60 25.19 -45.93
C ILE A 3 0.60 25.62 -46.79
N ARG A 4 1.47 24.66 -47.18
CA ARG A 4 2.60 24.93 -48.09
C ARG A 4 2.14 25.35 -49.49
N LYS A 5 0.98 24.89 -49.96
CA LYS A 5 0.38 25.30 -51.25
C LYS A 5 -0.20 26.71 -51.20
N ILE A 6 -0.71 27.16 -50.05
CA ILE A 6 -1.29 28.51 -49.90
C ILE A 6 -0.16 29.56 -49.99
N PHE A 7 0.99 29.34 -49.35
CA PHE A 7 2.06 30.34 -49.35
C PHE A 7 2.93 30.38 -50.62
N TYR A 8 3.13 29.25 -51.32
CA TYR A 8 3.78 29.28 -52.64
C TYR A 8 2.88 29.92 -53.71
N GLY A 9 1.55 29.73 -53.63
CA GLY A 9 0.58 30.44 -54.45
C GLY A 9 0.65 31.96 -54.24
N ILE A 10 0.86 32.43 -53.01
CA ILE A 10 0.95 33.87 -52.70
C ILE A 10 2.25 34.50 -53.23
N ARG A 11 3.36 33.73 -53.32
CA ARG A 11 4.66 34.25 -53.77
C ARG A 11 4.66 34.64 -55.26
N GLY A 12 3.92 33.88 -56.09
CA GLY A 12 3.70 34.20 -57.49
C GLY A 12 2.56 35.19 -57.72
N THR A 13 1.48 35.09 -56.97
CA THR A 13 0.24 35.82 -57.33
C THR A 13 0.25 37.28 -56.87
N VAL A 14 0.85 37.63 -55.73
CA VAL A 14 0.79 39.02 -55.22
C VAL A 14 1.71 39.98 -55.98
N ILE A 15 2.91 39.52 -56.35
CA ILE A 15 3.83 40.35 -57.17
C ILE A 15 3.28 40.48 -58.59
N LYS A 16 2.74 39.39 -59.16
CA LYS A 16 2.18 39.38 -60.52
C LYS A 16 0.83 40.12 -60.59
N SER A 17 0.02 40.11 -59.52
CA SER A 17 -1.24 40.85 -59.47
C SER A 17 -1.04 42.35 -59.27
N MET A 18 -0.10 42.80 -58.43
CA MET A 18 0.13 44.25 -58.25
C MET A 18 0.75 44.93 -59.48
N THR A 19 1.55 44.22 -60.28
CA THR A 19 2.06 44.74 -61.55
C THR A 19 1.01 44.72 -62.67
N LEU A 20 0.09 43.74 -62.68
CA LEU A 20 -0.99 43.69 -63.70
C LEU A 20 -2.15 44.66 -63.41
N ILE A 21 -2.40 45.01 -62.14
CA ILE A 21 -3.59 45.77 -61.74
C ILE A 21 -3.37 47.29 -61.78
N SER A 22 -2.13 47.80 -61.75
CA SER A 22 -1.89 49.24 -61.64
C SER A 22 -1.50 49.97 -62.93
N LEU A 23 -0.85 49.31 -63.91
CA LEU A 23 -0.39 50.00 -65.12
C LEU A 23 -1.41 50.07 -66.27
N PRO A 24 -2.06 48.96 -66.69
CA PRO A 24 -2.96 48.99 -67.86
C PRO A 24 -4.18 49.91 -67.68
N PRO A 25 -4.90 49.91 -66.53
CA PRO A 25 -6.06 50.78 -66.34
C PRO A 25 -5.68 52.26 -66.35
N LEU A 26 -4.51 52.61 -65.79
CA LEU A 26 -4.03 53.99 -65.74
C LEU A 26 -3.71 54.51 -67.15
N ILE A 27 -3.06 53.70 -67.98
CA ILE A 27 -2.72 54.07 -69.36
C ILE A 27 -4.00 54.20 -70.20
N ILE A 28 -4.93 53.26 -70.07
CA ILE A 28 -6.21 53.28 -70.81
C ILE A 28 -7.07 54.47 -70.40
N THR A 29 -7.23 54.74 -69.10
CA THR A 29 -7.99 55.90 -68.62
C THR A 29 -7.39 57.22 -69.09
N THR A 30 -6.07 57.31 -69.18
CA THR A 30 -5.37 58.50 -69.68
C THR A 30 -5.64 58.76 -71.16
N ILE A 31 -5.60 57.71 -72.00
CA ILE A 31 -5.91 57.82 -73.44
C ILE A 31 -7.38 58.22 -73.66
N VAL A 32 -8.29 57.63 -72.88
CA VAL A 32 -9.73 57.95 -72.94
C VAL A 32 -9.99 59.40 -72.52
N LEU A 33 -9.35 59.89 -71.46
CA LEU A 33 -9.50 61.27 -71.00
C LEU A 33 -8.99 62.28 -72.06
N PHE A 34 -7.89 61.96 -72.73
CA PHE A 34 -7.33 62.80 -73.79
C PHE A 34 -8.27 62.92 -75.00
N LEU A 35 -8.86 61.80 -75.46
CA LEU A 35 -9.85 61.79 -76.54
C LEU A 35 -11.14 62.53 -76.14
N PHE A 36 -11.57 62.40 -74.87
CA PHE A 36 -12.76 63.07 -74.36
C PHE A 36 -12.60 64.59 -74.35
N ILE A 37 -11.45 65.10 -73.86
CA ILE A 37 -11.14 66.54 -73.85
C ILE A 37 -11.11 67.11 -75.27
N ASN A 38 -10.54 66.38 -76.23
CA ASN A 38 -10.48 66.80 -77.63
C ASN A 38 -11.88 66.95 -78.26
N ASN A 39 -12.77 65.98 -78.02
CA ASN A 39 -14.12 66.02 -78.57
C ASN A 39 -15.00 67.10 -77.91
N TYR A 40 -14.79 67.35 -76.61
CA TYR A 40 -15.51 68.37 -75.85
C TYR A 40 -15.17 69.80 -76.29
N SER A 41 -13.90 70.06 -76.63
CA SER A 41 -13.44 71.38 -77.11
C SER A 41 -14.12 71.82 -78.42
N ASN A 42 -14.28 70.91 -79.38
CA ASN A 42 -14.94 71.23 -80.65
C ASN A 42 -16.43 71.62 -80.47
N ARG A 43 -17.17 70.92 -79.60
CA ARG A 43 -18.57 71.24 -79.30
C ARG A 43 -18.75 72.60 -78.63
N LEU A 44 -17.85 72.97 -77.73
CA LEU A 44 -17.85 74.30 -77.11
C LEU A 44 -17.67 75.41 -78.15
N THR A 45 -16.78 75.19 -79.12
CA THR A 45 -16.50 76.15 -80.20
C THR A 45 -17.71 76.34 -81.12
N GLU A 46 -18.38 75.25 -81.52
CA GLU A 46 -19.62 75.30 -82.32
C GLU A 46 -20.73 76.09 -81.61
N SER A 47 -20.95 75.85 -80.32
CA SER A 47 -21.98 76.55 -79.54
C SER A 47 -21.71 78.05 -79.42
N SER A 48 -20.44 78.45 -79.28
CA SER A 48 -20.03 79.85 -79.22
C SER A 48 -20.33 80.56 -80.55
N LEU A 49 -19.88 79.99 -81.67
CA LEU A 49 -20.09 80.58 -83.00
C LEU A 49 -21.57 80.64 -83.39
N HIS A 50 -22.36 79.61 -83.04
CA HIS A 50 -23.81 79.61 -83.25
C HIS A 50 -24.50 80.82 -82.59
N LYS A 51 -24.18 81.09 -81.31
CA LYS A 51 -24.74 82.23 -80.58
C LYS A 51 -24.35 83.55 -81.21
N SER A 52 -23.09 83.67 -81.63
CA SER A 52 -22.58 84.86 -82.32
C SER A 52 -23.33 85.13 -83.62
N VAL A 53 -23.51 84.13 -84.48
CA VAL A 53 -24.26 84.30 -85.75
C VAL A 53 -25.71 84.65 -85.51
N LYS A 54 -26.39 84.01 -84.55
CA LYS A 54 -27.76 84.41 -84.18
C LYS A 54 -27.88 85.85 -83.71
N TYR A 55 -26.90 86.32 -82.92
CA TYR A 55 -26.89 87.71 -82.46
C TYR A 55 -26.72 88.69 -83.63
N ALA A 56 -25.88 88.35 -84.60
CA ALA A 56 -25.70 89.14 -85.82
C ALA A 56 -26.97 89.17 -86.70
N ILE A 57 -27.74 88.08 -86.78
CA ILE A 57 -29.05 88.07 -87.46
C ILE A 57 -30.03 89.03 -86.77
N LEU A 58 -30.10 88.99 -85.44
CA LEU A 58 -30.99 89.88 -84.68
C LEU A 58 -30.65 91.36 -84.90
N LEU A 59 -29.36 91.70 -84.96
CA LEU A 59 -28.87 93.04 -85.29
C LEU A 59 -29.21 93.45 -86.73
N SER A 60 -29.19 92.51 -87.69
CA SER A 60 -29.61 92.76 -89.07
C SER A 60 -31.09 93.15 -89.15
N ASP A 61 -31.96 92.52 -88.37
CA ASP A 61 -33.41 92.78 -88.42
C ASP A 61 -33.80 94.10 -87.74
N LEU A 62 -33.00 94.61 -86.80
CA LEU A 62 -33.24 95.88 -86.10
C LEU A 62 -32.72 97.12 -86.85
N SER A 63 -31.82 96.95 -87.83
CA SER A 63 -31.21 98.06 -88.58
C SER A 63 -31.99 98.38 -89.86
N ASN A 64 -32.68 99.53 -89.88
CA ASN A 64 -33.38 100.04 -91.07
C ASN A 64 -32.43 100.51 -92.20
N ASP A 65 -31.14 100.65 -91.91
CA ASP A 65 -30.09 100.95 -92.90
C ASP A 65 -29.15 99.75 -93.06
N ASN A 66 -29.12 99.17 -94.26
CA ASN A 66 -28.28 98.00 -94.59
C ASN A 66 -26.77 98.34 -94.59
N ALA A 67 -26.37 99.58 -94.85
CA ALA A 67 -24.96 99.97 -94.85
C ALA A 67 -24.35 99.90 -93.43
N THR A 68 -25.13 100.30 -92.42
CA THR A 68 -24.74 100.31 -91.00
C THR A 68 -24.56 98.90 -90.43
N PHE A 69 -25.44 97.96 -90.80
CA PHE A 69 -25.29 96.55 -90.43
C PHE A 69 -24.02 95.93 -91.00
N LEU A 70 -23.75 96.11 -92.30
CA LEU A 70 -22.57 95.53 -92.95
C LEU A 70 -21.26 96.06 -92.34
N ASN A 71 -21.21 97.36 -91.98
CA ASN A 71 -20.04 97.93 -91.29
C ASN A 71 -19.88 97.38 -89.86
N THR A 72 -20.98 97.18 -89.14
CA THR A 72 -20.97 96.61 -87.79
C THR A 72 -20.52 95.16 -87.81
N ALA A 73 -21.03 94.35 -88.75
CA ALA A 73 -20.62 92.96 -88.94
C ALA A 73 -19.13 92.84 -89.29
N GLN A 74 -18.58 93.75 -90.10
CA GLN A 74 -17.15 93.73 -90.46
C GLN A 74 -16.21 93.96 -89.26
N ASN A 75 -16.62 94.77 -88.28
CA ASN A 75 -15.75 95.21 -87.18
C ASN A 75 -16.01 94.49 -85.84
N THR A 76 -17.02 93.62 -85.76
CA THR A 76 -17.33 92.88 -84.53
C THR A 76 -16.43 91.65 -84.39
N ASP A 77 -15.74 91.53 -83.25
CA ASP A 77 -15.01 90.33 -82.87
C ASP A 77 -15.92 89.27 -82.26
N VAL A 78 -15.63 88.00 -82.56
CA VAL A 78 -16.30 86.85 -81.98
C VAL A 78 -15.44 86.28 -80.85
N SER A 79 -16.08 85.92 -79.74
CA SER A 79 -15.42 85.32 -78.58
C SER A 79 -14.53 84.12 -78.96
N GLY A 80 -13.29 84.12 -78.46
CA GLY A 80 -12.27 83.12 -78.79
C GLY A 80 -11.31 83.54 -79.91
N GLY A 81 -11.36 84.79 -80.38
CA GLY A 81 -10.50 85.28 -81.47
C GLY A 81 -11.08 85.03 -82.86
N GLY A 82 -12.40 84.83 -82.95
CA GLY A 82 -13.10 84.69 -84.21
C GLY A 82 -13.54 86.03 -84.81
N PHE A 83 -14.05 85.99 -86.04
CA PHE A 83 -14.51 87.15 -86.78
C PHE A 83 -15.83 86.86 -87.51
N PHE A 84 -16.60 87.90 -87.79
CA PHE A 84 -17.81 87.82 -88.62
C PHE A 84 -17.53 88.15 -90.08
N PHE A 85 -18.34 87.57 -90.96
CA PHE A 85 -18.45 87.98 -92.35
C PHE A 85 -19.86 87.76 -92.88
N VAL A 86 -20.24 88.58 -93.87
CA VAL A 86 -21.53 88.53 -94.57
C VAL A 86 -21.26 88.35 -96.05
N MET A 87 -21.99 87.45 -96.71
CA MET A 87 -21.81 87.09 -98.10
C MET A 87 -23.15 87.13 -98.82
N ASP A 88 -23.21 87.63 -100.05
CA ASP A 88 -24.42 87.54 -100.88
C ASP A 88 -24.65 86.10 -101.38
N ASN A 89 -25.82 85.84 -101.96
CA ASN A 89 -26.14 84.52 -102.52
C ASN A 89 -25.33 84.17 -103.79
N GLU A 90 -24.53 85.10 -104.33
CA GLU A 90 -23.61 84.84 -105.43
C GLU A 90 -22.18 84.50 -104.97
N GLY A 91 -21.86 84.66 -103.69
CA GLY A 91 -20.54 84.37 -103.12
C GLY A 91 -19.64 85.59 -102.92
N THR A 92 -20.15 86.80 -103.10
CA THR A 92 -19.40 88.04 -102.86
C THR A 92 -19.47 88.43 -101.40
N TYR A 93 -18.32 88.72 -100.77
CA TYR A 93 -18.31 89.22 -99.39
C TYR A 93 -18.88 90.64 -99.34
N LEU A 94 -20.03 90.80 -98.71
CA LEU A 94 -20.63 92.10 -98.40
C LEU A 94 -19.98 92.76 -97.17
N ALA A 95 -19.51 91.95 -96.22
CA ALA A 95 -18.74 92.38 -95.07
C ALA A 95 -17.69 91.31 -94.72
N HIS A 96 -16.41 91.65 -94.75
CA HIS A 96 -15.31 90.80 -94.28
C HIS A 96 -14.15 91.74 -93.96
N ARG A 97 -13.38 91.49 -92.89
CA ARG A 97 -12.28 92.39 -92.49
C ARG A 97 -11.32 92.70 -93.63
N GLU A 98 -10.91 91.67 -94.36
CA GLU A 98 -9.89 91.79 -95.40
C GLU A 98 -10.39 91.59 -96.85
N LYS A 99 -11.55 90.95 -97.07
CA LYS A 99 -11.97 90.42 -98.39
C LYS A 99 -13.26 91.04 -98.95
N LYS A 100 -13.68 92.20 -98.44
CA LYS A 100 -14.94 92.84 -98.85
C LYS A 100 -14.94 93.14 -100.34
N GLY A 101 -15.96 92.68 -101.06
CA GLY A 101 -16.09 92.81 -102.52
C GLY A 101 -15.47 91.66 -103.33
N GLU A 102 -14.70 90.76 -102.72
CA GLU A 102 -14.17 89.57 -103.39
C GLU A 102 -15.23 88.46 -103.48
N LYS A 103 -15.18 87.65 -104.54
CA LYS A 103 -16.06 86.50 -104.76
C LYS A 103 -15.32 85.20 -104.39
N ASP A 104 -15.85 84.44 -103.44
CA ASP A 104 -15.23 83.20 -102.95
C ASP A 104 -16.14 82.01 -103.26
N THR A 105 -15.95 81.44 -104.45
CA THR A 105 -16.73 80.29 -104.92
C THR A 105 -16.44 79.01 -104.13
N ALA A 106 -15.23 78.87 -103.57
CA ALA A 106 -14.87 77.73 -102.75
C ALA A 106 -15.66 77.74 -101.43
N LEU A 107 -15.67 78.89 -100.74
CA LEU A 107 -16.46 79.04 -99.53
C LEU A 107 -17.97 79.01 -99.82
N LEU A 108 -18.45 79.61 -100.92
CA LEU A 108 -19.87 79.60 -101.29
C LEU A 108 -20.44 78.17 -101.40
N SER A 109 -19.68 77.22 -101.95
CA SER A 109 -20.13 75.81 -102.05
C SER A 109 -20.42 75.19 -100.68
N LEU A 110 -19.59 75.51 -99.68
CA LEU A 110 -19.80 75.11 -98.29
C LEU A 110 -20.92 75.93 -97.65
N MET A 111 -21.06 77.21 -98.02
CA MET A 111 -22.13 78.09 -97.54
C MET A 111 -23.52 77.67 -98.03
N ARG A 112 -23.64 76.95 -99.16
CA ARG A 112 -24.89 76.35 -99.63
C ARG A 112 -25.16 74.95 -99.08
N GLY A 113 -24.18 74.28 -98.47
CA GLY A 113 -24.35 72.93 -97.91
C GLY A 113 -25.28 72.88 -96.69
N ASP A 114 -25.79 71.70 -96.34
CA ASP A 114 -26.77 71.52 -95.27
C ASP A 114 -26.24 71.78 -93.84
N LYS A 115 -24.91 71.80 -93.65
CA LYS A 115 -24.31 71.97 -92.32
C LYS A 115 -24.11 73.44 -91.98
N SER A 116 -24.70 73.89 -90.89
CA SER A 116 -24.47 75.25 -90.36
C SER A 116 -23.07 75.42 -89.78
N PHE A 117 -22.43 74.35 -89.28
CA PHE A 117 -21.06 74.38 -88.75
C PHE A 117 -20.13 73.47 -89.56
N PHE A 118 -18.99 74.00 -90.01
CA PHE A 118 -18.03 73.26 -90.82
C PHE A 118 -16.62 73.82 -90.66
N THR A 119 -15.64 73.03 -91.08
CA THR A 119 -14.25 73.48 -91.14
C THR A 119 -13.93 73.91 -92.57
N PHE A 120 -13.35 75.09 -92.72
CA PHE A 120 -12.86 75.61 -93.98
C PHE A 120 -11.35 75.78 -93.90
N SER A 121 -10.62 75.11 -94.79
CA SER A 121 -9.19 75.34 -94.93
C SER A 121 -8.96 76.33 -96.06
N THR A 122 -8.18 77.36 -95.75
CA THR A 122 -7.64 78.26 -96.79
C THR A 122 -6.44 77.62 -97.48
N ASN A 123 -6.04 78.17 -98.63
CA ASN A 123 -4.85 77.73 -99.38
C ASN A 123 -3.54 77.87 -98.56
N GLU A 124 -3.54 78.67 -97.49
CA GLU A 124 -2.42 78.81 -96.54
C GLU A 124 -2.39 77.73 -95.43
N LYS A 125 -3.17 76.65 -95.55
CA LYS A 125 -3.33 75.59 -94.52
C LYS A 125 -3.83 76.08 -93.16
N LYS A 126 -4.44 77.27 -93.11
CA LYS A 126 -5.17 77.74 -91.94
C LYS A 126 -6.58 77.13 -91.96
N GLU A 127 -6.88 76.30 -90.96
CA GLU A 127 -8.21 75.72 -90.73
C GLU A 127 -9.05 76.64 -89.85
N TYR A 128 -10.16 77.10 -90.41
CA TYR A 128 -11.18 77.88 -89.72
C TYR A 128 -12.38 77.01 -89.39
N LEU A 129 -12.89 77.12 -88.18
CA LEU A 129 -14.20 76.60 -87.81
C LEU A 129 -15.23 77.70 -88.05
N ILE A 130 -16.14 77.47 -88.99
CA ILE A 130 -17.12 78.46 -89.45
C ILE A 130 -18.53 77.98 -89.11
N TYR A 131 -19.31 78.87 -88.51
CA TYR A 131 -20.76 78.74 -88.39
C TYR A 131 -21.45 79.71 -89.34
N LYS A 132 -22.50 79.28 -90.05
CA LYS A 132 -23.27 80.11 -90.99
C LYS A 132 -24.77 80.01 -90.76
N GLU A 133 -25.47 81.05 -91.18
CA GLU A 133 -26.93 81.08 -91.26
C GLU A 133 -27.38 81.92 -92.47
N TYR A 134 -28.38 81.44 -93.19
CA TYR A 134 -28.94 82.14 -94.36
C TYR A 134 -30.15 82.96 -93.94
N VAL A 135 -30.20 84.23 -94.36
CA VAL A 135 -31.28 85.17 -94.05
C VAL A 135 -32.12 85.40 -95.31
N PRO A 136 -33.29 84.73 -95.47
CA PRO A 136 -34.05 84.75 -96.72
C PRO A 136 -34.61 86.13 -97.06
N SER A 137 -34.97 86.93 -96.06
CA SER A 137 -35.54 88.27 -96.23
C SER A 137 -34.60 89.25 -96.94
N LYS A 138 -33.28 89.02 -96.84
CA LYS A 138 -32.24 89.87 -97.44
C LYS A 138 -31.39 89.17 -98.50
N ASN A 139 -31.61 87.86 -98.74
CA ASN A 139 -30.84 87.03 -99.69
C ASN A 139 -29.32 87.03 -99.42
N ILE A 140 -28.93 86.97 -98.13
CA ILE A 140 -27.52 86.98 -97.67
C ILE A 140 -27.23 85.84 -96.68
N TYR A 141 -25.97 85.45 -96.59
CA TYR A 141 -25.44 84.58 -95.54
C TYR A 141 -24.67 85.39 -94.50
N ILE A 142 -24.94 85.15 -93.22
CA ILE A 142 -24.16 85.67 -92.10
C ILE A 142 -23.37 84.50 -91.51
N ALA A 143 -22.06 84.67 -91.35
CA ALA A 143 -21.21 83.64 -90.79
C ALA A 143 -20.19 84.22 -89.81
N ALA A 144 -19.74 83.36 -88.89
CA ALA A 144 -18.67 83.63 -87.94
C ALA A 144 -17.63 82.52 -88.06
N GLY A 145 -16.34 82.87 -88.05
CA GLY A 145 -15.23 81.93 -88.14
C GLY A 145 -14.20 82.13 -87.05
N ILE A 146 -13.56 81.05 -86.56
CA ILE A 146 -12.43 81.07 -85.61
C ILE A 146 -11.29 80.17 -86.11
N LEU A 147 -10.04 80.53 -85.85
CA LEU A 147 -8.87 79.72 -86.20
C LEU A 147 -8.73 78.53 -85.23
N LYS A 148 -8.57 77.31 -85.76
CA LYS A 148 -8.55 76.08 -84.95
C LYS A 148 -7.35 75.96 -83.98
N SER A 149 -6.24 76.65 -84.24
CA SER A 149 -5.08 76.67 -83.33
C SER A 149 -5.37 77.39 -82.01
N ASP A 150 -6.24 78.39 -82.04
CA ASP A 150 -6.44 79.30 -80.92
C ASP A 150 -7.39 78.69 -79.87
N SER A 151 -8.18 77.67 -80.26
CA SER A 151 -8.97 76.86 -79.33
C SER A 151 -8.17 75.77 -78.59
N MET A 152 -6.90 75.50 -78.97
CA MET A 152 -6.11 74.38 -78.43
C MET A 152 -5.12 74.73 -77.30
N VAL A 153 -5.00 76.00 -76.89
CA VAL A 153 -4.02 76.42 -75.86
C VAL A 153 -4.29 75.78 -74.47
N LEU A 154 -5.57 75.62 -74.10
CA LEU A 154 -5.96 75.03 -72.82
C LEU A 154 -5.62 73.52 -72.71
N GLN A 155 -5.49 72.83 -73.85
CA GLN A 155 -5.27 71.38 -73.92
C GLN A 155 -3.82 70.99 -73.57
N LYS A 156 -2.84 71.85 -73.86
CA LYS A 156 -1.42 71.55 -73.61
C LYS A 156 -1.05 71.51 -72.13
N SER A 157 -1.62 72.40 -71.30
CA SER A 157 -1.25 72.48 -69.88
C SER A 157 -1.70 71.27 -69.05
N PHE A 158 -2.85 70.66 -69.40
CA PHE A 158 -3.34 69.47 -68.68
C PHE A 158 -2.54 68.20 -68.98
N ALA A 159 -1.96 68.08 -70.18
CA ALA A 159 -1.22 66.88 -70.58
C ALA A 159 0.09 66.69 -69.78
N VAL A 160 0.76 67.78 -69.40
CA VAL A 160 2.05 67.73 -68.68
C VAL A 160 1.88 67.25 -67.23
N LEU A 161 0.82 67.69 -66.55
CA LEU A 161 0.55 67.28 -65.15
C LEU A 161 0.28 65.78 -65.03
N LEU A 162 -0.42 65.20 -66.01
CA LEU A 162 -0.80 63.79 -66.03
C LEU A 162 0.41 62.86 -66.20
N LEU A 163 1.44 63.32 -66.93
CA LEU A 163 2.65 62.54 -67.22
C LEU A 163 3.55 62.38 -65.97
N ILE A 164 3.61 63.38 -65.10
CA ILE A 164 4.35 63.31 -63.81
C ILE A 164 3.75 62.25 -62.89
N LEU A 165 2.41 62.19 -62.81
CA LEU A 165 1.68 61.26 -61.94
C LEU A 165 1.92 59.79 -62.33
N ILE A 166 2.11 59.50 -63.62
CA ILE A 166 2.35 58.14 -64.13
C ILE A 166 3.72 57.60 -63.73
N ILE A 167 4.75 58.45 -63.61
CA ILE A 167 6.12 58.01 -63.33
C ILE A 167 6.38 57.82 -61.83
N VAL A 168 5.83 58.70 -60.99
CA VAL A 168 6.13 58.70 -59.55
C VAL A 168 5.37 57.60 -58.80
N THR A 169 4.11 57.36 -59.16
CA THR A 169 3.21 56.44 -58.44
C THR A 169 3.72 54.99 -58.41
N PRO A 170 4.20 54.38 -59.51
CA PRO A 170 4.74 53.02 -59.50
C PRO A 170 5.97 52.87 -58.60
N PHE A 171 6.82 53.91 -58.54
CA PHE A 171 8.05 53.88 -57.76
C PHE A 171 7.78 53.87 -56.25
N ILE A 172 6.80 54.66 -55.81
CA ILE A 172 6.36 54.67 -54.40
C ILE A 172 5.75 53.33 -54.01
N VAL A 173 4.91 52.74 -54.87
CA VAL A 173 4.29 51.42 -54.61
C VAL A 173 5.34 50.31 -54.51
N LEU A 174 6.36 50.33 -55.36
CA LEU A 174 7.46 49.37 -55.32
C LEU A 174 8.27 49.48 -54.02
N MET A 175 8.59 50.71 -53.59
CA MET A 175 9.30 50.96 -52.33
C MET A 175 8.51 50.49 -51.10
N ILE A 176 7.21 50.80 -51.03
CA ILE A 176 6.33 50.32 -49.96
C ILE A 176 6.25 48.79 -49.95
N SER A 177 6.16 48.17 -51.13
CA SER A 177 6.10 46.71 -51.27
C SER A 177 7.38 46.02 -50.77
N ILE A 178 8.55 46.58 -51.10
CA ILE A 178 9.85 46.09 -50.61
C ILE A 178 9.98 46.30 -49.10
N PHE A 179 9.53 47.44 -48.58
CA PHE A 179 9.52 47.74 -47.15
C PHE A 179 8.65 46.74 -46.38
N ILE A 180 7.40 46.52 -46.78
CA ILE A 180 6.50 45.54 -46.14
C ILE A 180 7.09 44.12 -46.23
N ALA A 181 7.62 43.74 -47.40
CA ALA A 181 8.17 42.41 -47.60
C ALA A 181 9.42 42.13 -46.76
N SER A 182 10.27 43.13 -46.53
CA SER A 182 11.53 42.98 -45.81
C SER A 182 11.42 43.24 -44.31
N TYR A 183 10.65 44.26 -43.90
CA TYR A 183 10.59 44.75 -42.53
C TYR A 183 9.47 44.11 -41.70
N ILE A 184 8.34 43.76 -42.32
CA ILE A 184 7.17 43.20 -41.61
C ILE A 184 7.04 41.70 -41.87
N ARG A 185 7.00 41.30 -43.15
CA ARG A 185 6.65 39.92 -43.54
C ARG A 185 7.69 38.89 -43.11
N LYS A 186 8.99 39.21 -43.19
CA LYS A 186 10.07 38.26 -42.85
C LYS A 186 10.08 37.91 -41.36
N PRO A 187 10.15 38.87 -40.41
CA PRO A 187 10.09 38.55 -38.98
C PRO A 187 8.80 37.83 -38.59
N LEU A 188 7.65 38.29 -39.11
CA LEU A 188 6.36 37.68 -38.80
C LEU A 188 6.27 36.22 -39.29
N ASN A 189 6.79 35.91 -40.48
CA ASN A 189 6.84 34.53 -40.97
C ASN A 189 7.71 33.63 -40.09
N GLN A 190 8.83 34.14 -39.56
CA GLN A 190 9.71 33.36 -38.66
C GLN A 190 9.02 33.06 -37.32
N ILE A 191 8.28 34.03 -36.79
CA ILE A 191 7.45 33.83 -35.59
C ILE A 191 6.38 32.79 -35.87
N ILE A 192 5.64 32.90 -36.99
CA ILE A 192 4.60 31.93 -37.37
C ILE A 192 5.17 30.53 -37.56
N GLU A 193 6.29 30.39 -38.26
CA GLU A 193 6.91 29.10 -38.53
C GLU A 193 7.38 28.42 -37.23
N THR A 194 8.02 29.18 -36.34
CA THR A 194 8.48 28.65 -35.05
C THR A 194 7.32 28.35 -34.11
N ALA A 195 6.34 29.25 -34.02
CA ALA A 195 5.11 29.02 -33.25
C ALA A 195 4.35 27.79 -33.76
N THR A 196 4.34 27.55 -35.07
CA THR A 196 3.79 26.33 -35.66
C THR A 196 4.60 25.11 -35.23
N LEU A 197 5.93 25.14 -35.26
CA LEU A 197 6.74 24.00 -34.81
C LEU A 197 6.53 23.70 -33.32
N VAL A 198 6.46 24.73 -32.49
CA VAL A 198 6.17 24.65 -31.05
C VAL A 198 4.77 24.11 -30.79
N SER A 199 3.76 24.54 -31.56
CA SER A 199 2.39 24.02 -31.44
C SER A 199 2.28 22.53 -31.82
N HIS A 200 3.19 22.05 -32.68
CA HIS A 200 3.33 20.63 -33.01
C HIS A 200 4.24 19.87 -32.03
N GLY A 201 4.56 20.47 -30.86
CA GLY A 201 5.34 19.82 -29.81
C GLY A 201 6.86 19.94 -29.96
N ASN A 202 7.39 20.66 -30.95
CA ASN A 202 8.83 20.85 -31.08
C ASN A 202 9.32 22.06 -30.30
N LEU A 203 9.73 21.83 -29.04
CA LEU A 203 10.20 22.88 -28.14
C LEU A 203 11.70 23.14 -28.28
N ASN A 204 12.42 22.32 -29.04
CA ASN A 204 13.83 22.52 -29.40
C ASN A 204 14.05 23.61 -30.46
N LYS A 205 12.99 24.25 -30.96
CA LYS A 205 13.07 25.26 -32.03
C LYS A 205 12.82 26.65 -31.47
N PHE A 206 13.79 27.53 -31.66
CA PHE A 206 13.76 28.92 -31.22
C PHE A 206 13.86 29.87 -32.41
N ILE A 207 13.31 31.07 -32.27
CA ILE A 207 13.49 32.12 -33.26
C ILE A 207 14.85 32.77 -33.04
N ILE A 208 15.75 32.62 -34.01
CA ILE A 208 17.10 33.18 -33.95
C ILE A 208 17.07 34.68 -34.23
N GLN A 209 17.40 35.48 -33.22
CA GLN A 209 17.63 36.92 -33.38
C GLN A 209 19.07 37.16 -33.84
N LYS A 210 19.28 37.60 -35.09
CA LYS A 210 20.63 37.77 -35.67
C LYS A 210 21.48 38.87 -35.01
N HIS A 211 20.83 39.87 -34.41
CA HIS A 211 21.49 40.97 -33.69
C HIS A 211 21.69 40.65 -32.21
N TYR A 212 21.02 39.62 -31.71
CA TYR A 212 21.23 39.12 -30.37
C TYR A 212 22.60 38.44 -30.30
N LYS A 213 23.46 38.94 -29.42
CA LYS A 213 24.78 38.39 -29.18
C LYS A 213 24.88 37.96 -27.72
N LYS A 214 25.62 36.88 -27.47
CA LYS A 214 25.81 36.34 -26.13
C LYS A 214 26.51 37.36 -25.23
N CYS A 215 26.16 37.37 -23.94
CA CYS A 215 26.90 38.17 -22.96
C CYS A 215 28.40 37.85 -22.99
N ALA A 216 28.76 36.56 -23.07
CA ALA A 216 30.14 36.10 -23.27
C ALA A 216 30.84 36.69 -24.50
N SER A 217 30.10 37.10 -25.54
CA SER A 217 30.67 37.62 -26.79
C SER A 217 30.71 39.16 -26.91
N ILE A 218 29.99 39.88 -26.05
CA ILE A 218 29.97 41.36 -26.04
C ILE A 218 30.70 41.92 -24.80
N GLN A 219 30.58 41.23 -23.66
CA GLN A 219 31.04 41.70 -22.35
C GLN A 219 32.21 40.88 -21.80
N ASP A 220 32.83 40.00 -22.61
CA ASP A 220 33.87 39.05 -22.19
C ASP A 220 33.54 38.34 -20.86
N CYS A 221 32.27 37.93 -20.73
CA CYS A 221 31.79 37.28 -19.52
C CYS A 221 32.29 35.82 -19.46
N GLU A 222 33.14 35.51 -18.48
CA GLU A 222 33.72 34.18 -18.25
C GLU A 222 32.91 33.29 -17.29
N LYS A 223 31.75 33.76 -16.79
CA LYS A 223 30.93 33.01 -15.84
C LYS A 223 30.20 31.83 -16.51
N THR A 224 30.89 30.71 -16.66
CA THR A 224 30.37 29.44 -17.22
C THR A 224 29.13 28.91 -16.51
N ASP A 225 28.98 29.28 -15.24
CA ASP A 225 27.91 28.82 -14.35
C ASP A 225 26.65 29.70 -14.47
N CYS A 226 26.68 30.79 -15.24
CA CYS A 226 25.46 31.55 -15.53
C CYS A 226 24.53 30.73 -16.45
N PRO A 227 23.23 30.60 -16.13
CA PRO A 227 22.25 29.99 -17.04
C PRO A 227 22.19 30.64 -18.43
N ALA A 228 22.49 31.94 -18.54
CA ALA A 228 22.55 32.67 -19.81
C ALA A 228 23.88 32.49 -20.58
N TYR A 229 24.87 31.77 -20.01
CA TYR A 229 26.20 31.59 -20.60
C TYR A 229 26.13 30.65 -21.82
N LYS A 230 25.41 29.52 -21.69
CA LYS A 230 25.27 28.51 -22.75
C LYS A 230 24.10 28.77 -23.68
N THR A 231 23.10 29.56 -23.26
CA THR A 231 21.88 29.79 -24.05
C THR A 231 22.09 30.90 -25.07
N SER A 232 21.76 30.62 -26.34
CA SER A 232 21.82 31.61 -27.43
C SER A 232 20.53 32.38 -27.63
N ASN A 233 19.44 31.93 -27.00
CA ASN A 233 18.07 32.33 -27.35
C ASN A 233 17.28 32.90 -26.17
N LEU A 234 17.91 33.01 -25.00
CA LEU A 234 17.27 33.46 -23.78
C LEU A 234 18.09 34.57 -23.14
N ALA A 235 17.43 35.67 -22.85
CA ALA A 235 18.09 36.83 -22.27
C ALA A 235 18.30 36.69 -20.77
N CYS A 236 19.45 37.16 -20.28
CA CYS A 236 19.77 37.05 -18.86
C CYS A 236 18.71 37.70 -17.97
N TRP A 237 18.12 38.82 -18.40
CA TRP A 237 17.03 39.49 -17.69
C TRP A 237 15.72 38.71 -17.67
N ALA A 238 15.50 37.83 -18.64
CA ALA A 238 14.32 36.99 -18.74
C ALA A 238 14.47 35.66 -17.97
N ILE A 239 15.70 35.26 -17.63
CA ILE A 239 15.97 34.04 -16.86
C ILE A 239 15.70 34.27 -15.38
N GLN A 240 14.80 33.48 -14.81
CA GLN A 240 14.60 33.43 -13.36
C GLN A 240 15.86 32.90 -12.68
N ASP A 241 16.27 33.53 -11.58
CA ASP A 241 17.49 33.18 -10.82
C ASP A 241 18.82 33.16 -11.60
N THR A 242 18.90 33.94 -12.67
CA THR A 242 20.17 34.18 -13.37
C THR A 242 21.27 34.68 -12.42
N THR A 243 22.48 34.17 -12.60
CA THR A 243 23.68 34.55 -11.85
C THR A 243 24.68 35.35 -12.72
N CYS A 244 24.22 35.82 -13.88
CA CYS A 244 25.06 36.54 -14.84
C CYS A 244 25.67 37.82 -14.25
N PHE A 245 24.98 38.48 -13.32
CA PHE A 245 25.52 39.55 -12.49
C PHE A 245 25.28 39.23 -11.01
N GLU A 246 26.18 39.69 -10.15
CA GLU A 246 26.07 39.47 -8.72
C GLU A 246 24.85 40.21 -8.16
N GLY A 247 24.05 39.53 -7.33
CA GLY A 247 22.80 40.09 -6.79
C GLY A 247 21.62 40.17 -7.77
N MET A 248 21.64 39.41 -8.88
CA MET A 248 20.48 39.25 -9.78
C MET A 248 19.48 38.15 -9.37
N LYS A 249 19.92 37.22 -8.51
CA LYS A 249 19.11 36.09 -8.07
C LYS A 249 17.87 36.57 -7.30
N GLY A 250 16.71 35.95 -7.51
CA GLY A 250 15.45 36.32 -6.86
C GLY A 250 14.78 37.61 -7.35
N LEU A 251 15.40 38.38 -8.26
CA LEU A 251 14.79 39.61 -8.81
C LEU A 251 13.80 39.30 -9.94
N SER A 252 12.73 40.09 -10.04
CA SER A 252 11.80 40.08 -11.16
C SER A 252 12.45 40.60 -12.46
N LYS A 253 11.83 40.30 -13.61
CA LYS A 253 12.30 40.77 -14.93
C LYS A 253 12.51 42.29 -14.95
N ASN A 254 11.54 43.05 -14.45
CA ASN A 254 11.59 44.51 -14.45
C ASN A 254 12.69 45.04 -13.52
N GLU A 255 12.89 44.42 -12.36
CA GLU A 255 13.98 44.78 -11.44
C GLU A 255 15.35 44.48 -12.05
N LYS A 256 15.50 43.34 -12.74
CA LYS A 256 16.74 43.00 -13.47
C LYS A 256 17.03 44.02 -14.57
N ILE A 257 16.00 44.42 -15.32
CA ILE A 257 16.13 45.41 -16.39
C ILE A 257 16.57 46.75 -15.82
N ASN A 258 15.82 47.27 -14.85
CA ASN A 258 16.05 48.59 -14.27
C ASN A 258 17.40 48.70 -13.55
N LYS A 259 17.81 47.65 -12.82
CA LYS A 259 19.01 47.69 -11.98
C LYS A 259 20.30 47.40 -12.76
N TYR A 260 20.26 46.52 -13.74
CA TYR A 260 21.48 46.02 -14.39
C TYR A 260 21.50 46.15 -15.91
N CYS A 261 20.35 46.26 -16.58
CA CYS A 261 20.30 46.25 -18.04
C CYS A 261 20.31 47.65 -18.66
N THR A 262 20.01 48.69 -17.89
CA THR A 262 19.97 50.09 -18.33
C THR A 262 21.26 50.56 -19.00
N ASN A 263 22.43 50.04 -18.60
CA ASN A 263 23.74 50.34 -19.20
C ASN A 263 24.39 49.11 -19.86
N CYS A 264 23.63 48.03 -20.05
CA CYS A 264 24.17 46.78 -20.58
C CYS A 264 24.19 46.81 -22.11
N ASN A 265 25.39 46.76 -22.71
CA ASN A 265 25.52 46.72 -24.18
C ASN A 265 24.84 45.48 -24.80
N VAL A 266 24.65 44.39 -24.03
CA VAL A 266 23.91 43.22 -24.51
C VAL A 266 22.43 43.57 -24.64
N TYR A 267 21.84 44.21 -23.64
CA TYR A 267 20.43 44.60 -23.64
C TYR A 267 20.10 45.58 -24.77
N HIS A 268 20.88 46.67 -24.88
CA HIS A 268 20.68 47.70 -25.90
C HIS A 268 20.88 47.21 -27.34
N ASN A 269 21.76 46.23 -27.55
CA ASN A 269 21.98 45.68 -28.89
C ASN A 269 20.96 44.60 -29.27
N SER A 270 20.30 44.01 -28.28
CA SER A 270 19.40 42.86 -28.44
C SER A 270 17.94 43.24 -28.70
N ILE A 271 17.48 44.44 -28.33
CA ILE A 271 16.08 44.86 -28.54
C ILE A 271 16.09 46.14 -29.39
N ARG A 272 15.66 46.04 -30.65
CA ARG A 272 15.67 47.16 -31.60
C ARG A 272 14.27 47.58 -32.07
N GLY A 273 13.22 46.86 -31.66
CA GLY A 273 11.81 47.18 -31.94
C GLY A 273 10.80 46.16 -31.40
N GLU A 274 9.52 46.35 -31.70
CA GLU A 274 8.38 45.58 -31.18
C GLU A 274 8.41 44.10 -31.62
N PHE A 275 8.97 43.81 -32.79
CA PHE A 275 9.14 42.43 -33.27
C PHE A 275 10.20 41.66 -32.46
N ASP A 276 11.24 42.34 -31.96
CA ASP A 276 12.27 41.69 -31.17
C ASP A 276 11.74 41.35 -29.77
N GLU A 277 10.93 42.24 -29.20
CA GLU A 277 10.22 41.98 -27.93
C GLU A 277 9.23 40.81 -28.05
N LEU A 278 8.49 40.73 -29.17
CA LEU A 278 7.61 39.59 -29.46
C LEU A 278 8.40 38.28 -29.62
N ILE A 279 9.55 38.31 -30.30
CA ILE A 279 10.42 37.13 -30.42
C ILE A 279 10.95 36.69 -29.05
N GLU A 280 11.38 37.63 -28.21
CA GLU A 280 11.84 37.32 -26.84
C GLU A 280 10.71 36.67 -26.03
N ALA A 281 9.49 37.21 -26.10
CA ALA A 281 8.33 36.65 -25.42
C ALA A 281 8.02 35.22 -25.87
N VAL A 282 8.07 34.95 -27.18
CA VAL A 282 7.87 33.60 -27.73
C VAL A 282 8.97 32.64 -27.29
N ASN A 283 10.25 33.03 -27.35
CA ASN A 283 11.35 32.19 -26.89
C ASN A 283 11.28 31.91 -25.37
N ASN A 284 10.92 32.90 -24.56
CA ASN A 284 10.68 32.72 -23.12
C ASN A 284 9.53 31.76 -22.83
N MET A 285 8.45 31.85 -23.61
CA MET A 285 7.33 30.91 -23.53
C MET A 285 7.80 29.49 -23.84
N ILE A 286 8.59 29.29 -24.89
CA ILE A 286 9.14 27.98 -25.28
C ILE A 286 9.96 27.38 -24.14
N VAL A 287 10.90 28.13 -23.56
CA VAL A 287 11.74 27.63 -22.45
C VAL A 287 10.93 27.33 -21.21
N THR A 288 9.98 28.20 -20.84
CA THR A 288 9.08 27.94 -19.71
C THR A 288 8.26 26.66 -19.94
N THR A 289 7.75 26.45 -21.16
CA THR A 289 7.02 25.22 -21.53
C THR A 289 7.93 24.00 -21.49
N GLN A 290 9.19 24.09 -21.95
CA GLN A 290 10.16 23.00 -21.82
C GLN A 290 10.34 22.60 -20.37
N HIS A 291 10.60 23.56 -19.47
CA HIS A 291 10.76 23.28 -18.05
C HIS A 291 9.53 22.62 -17.44
N VAL A 292 8.32 23.11 -17.73
CA VAL A 292 7.08 22.50 -17.24
C VAL A 292 6.93 21.05 -17.74
N VAL A 293 7.21 20.80 -19.03
CA VAL A 293 7.12 19.44 -19.60
C VAL A 293 8.15 18.50 -18.97
N THR A 294 9.40 18.94 -18.79
CA THR A 294 10.44 18.14 -18.13
C THR A 294 10.06 17.82 -16.68
N SER A 295 9.62 18.81 -15.90
CA SER A 295 9.17 18.58 -14.52
C SER A 295 7.99 17.62 -14.46
N ILE A 296 7.02 17.70 -15.38
CA ILE A 296 5.91 16.74 -15.45
C ILE A 296 6.44 15.34 -15.75
N LYS A 297 7.40 15.20 -16.68
CA LYS A 297 8.00 13.92 -17.06
C LYS A 297 8.76 13.26 -15.90
N ASP A 298 9.50 14.05 -15.13
CA ASP A 298 10.21 13.57 -13.94
C ASP A 298 9.22 13.10 -12.86
N VAL A 299 8.22 13.93 -12.53
CA VAL A 299 7.17 13.58 -11.56
C VAL A 299 6.34 12.38 -12.01
N SER A 300 6.02 12.24 -13.30
CA SER A 300 5.32 11.07 -13.81
C SER A 300 6.18 9.82 -13.75
N GLY A 301 7.49 9.92 -13.99
CA GLY A 301 8.45 8.83 -13.80
C GLY A 301 8.49 8.35 -12.35
N GLU A 302 8.68 9.26 -11.40
CA GLU A 302 8.67 8.97 -9.97
C GLU A 302 7.32 8.36 -9.51
N LEU A 303 6.20 8.93 -9.96
CA LEU A 303 4.87 8.41 -9.67
C LEU A 303 4.67 6.97 -10.17
N GLY A 304 5.20 6.65 -11.34
CA GLY A 304 5.15 5.30 -11.91
C GLY A 304 5.95 4.30 -11.06
N MET A 305 7.17 4.67 -10.66
CA MET A 305 8.03 3.84 -9.81
C MET A 305 7.43 3.60 -8.43
N GLU A 306 6.89 4.63 -7.78
CA GLU A 306 6.21 4.48 -6.48
C GLU A 306 4.94 3.65 -6.59
N SER A 307 4.19 3.76 -7.70
CA SER A 307 3.03 2.90 -7.96
C SER A 307 3.43 1.43 -8.09
N ASP A 308 4.52 1.12 -8.79
CA ASP A 308 5.05 -0.25 -8.90
C ASP A 308 5.47 -0.82 -7.53
N LYS A 309 6.08 0.01 -6.69
CA LYS A 309 6.46 -0.37 -5.33
C LYS A 309 5.24 -0.63 -4.43
N LEU A 310 4.18 0.17 -4.58
CA LEU A 310 2.90 -0.06 -3.88
C LEU A 310 2.23 -1.37 -4.35
N LEU A 311 2.27 -1.69 -5.64
CA LEU A 311 1.76 -2.97 -6.16
C LEU A 311 2.50 -4.17 -5.56
N ASP A 312 3.84 -4.14 -5.52
CA ASP A 312 4.65 -5.19 -4.88
C ASP A 312 4.36 -5.32 -3.37
N THR A 313 4.22 -4.17 -2.69
CA THR A 313 3.90 -4.15 -1.25
C THR A 313 2.51 -4.75 -0.97
N SER A 314 1.52 -4.44 -1.81
CA SER A 314 0.17 -5.01 -1.70
C SER A 314 0.17 -6.53 -1.90
N MET A 315 0.86 -7.03 -2.92
CA MET A 315 0.98 -8.49 -3.14
C MET A 315 1.65 -9.20 -1.95
N LYS A 316 2.70 -8.60 -1.39
CA LYS A 316 3.37 -9.15 -0.19
C LYS A 316 2.44 -9.15 1.02
N LEU A 317 1.66 -8.08 1.21
CA LEU A 317 0.67 -8.01 2.29
C LEU A 317 -0.40 -9.09 2.15
N GLU A 318 -0.91 -9.35 0.94
CA GLU A 318 -1.88 -10.43 0.70
C GLU A 318 -1.32 -11.81 1.10
N ILE A 319 -0.11 -12.14 0.65
CA ILE A 319 0.54 -13.41 1.01
C ILE A 319 0.76 -13.51 2.52
N GLN A 320 1.20 -12.42 3.16
CA GLN A 320 1.38 -12.39 4.61
C GLN A 320 0.06 -12.58 5.37
N MET A 321 -1.04 -11.99 4.90
CA MET A 321 -2.36 -12.17 5.51
C MET A 321 -2.88 -13.59 5.34
N GLN A 322 -2.65 -14.23 4.20
CA GLN A 322 -2.99 -15.65 4.01
C GLN A 322 -2.22 -16.56 4.96
N ASN A 323 -0.91 -16.36 5.11
CA ASN A 323 -0.10 -17.13 6.05
C ASN A 323 -0.54 -16.88 7.50
N GLN A 324 -0.84 -15.62 7.85
CA GLN A 324 -1.33 -15.26 9.18
C GLN A 324 -2.67 -15.95 9.49
N ALA A 325 -3.58 -16.06 8.52
CA ALA A 325 -4.83 -16.79 8.68
C ALA A 325 -4.58 -18.27 8.99
N GLY A 326 -3.65 -18.93 8.28
CA GLY A 326 -3.24 -20.30 8.56
C GLY A 326 -2.70 -20.50 9.98
N TYR A 327 -1.86 -19.58 10.46
CA TYR A 327 -1.36 -19.63 11.85
C TYR A 327 -2.47 -19.47 12.89
N ILE A 328 -3.48 -18.65 12.60
CA ILE A 328 -4.64 -18.48 13.50
C ILE A 328 -5.47 -19.77 13.56
N GLU A 329 -5.69 -20.45 12.44
CA GLU A 329 -6.39 -21.75 12.43
C GLU A 329 -5.63 -22.80 13.26
N GLU A 330 -4.31 -22.92 13.05
CA GLU A 330 -3.45 -23.85 13.80
C GLU A 330 -3.44 -23.54 15.30
N THR A 331 -3.32 -22.25 15.66
CA THR A 331 -3.34 -21.81 17.07
C THR A 331 -4.70 -22.04 17.71
N THR A 332 -5.80 -21.87 16.96
CA THR A 332 -7.16 -22.15 17.44
C THR A 332 -7.32 -23.64 17.75
N SER A 333 -6.93 -24.52 16.83
CA SER A 333 -6.97 -25.97 17.04
C SER A 333 -6.11 -26.40 18.22
N SER A 334 -4.90 -25.86 18.34
CA SER A 334 -4.00 -26.13 19.48
C SER A 334 -4.62 -25.67 20.80
N ASN A 335 -5.32 -24.54 20.81
CA ASN A 335 -5.99 -24.05 22.01
C ASN A 335 -7.24 -24.88 22.37
N GLU A 336 -7.97 -25.42 21.41
CA GLU A 336 -9.07 -26.38 21.66
C GLU A 336 -8.54 -27.67 22.30
N GLU A 337 -7.42 -28.21 21.81
CA GLU A 337 -6.76 -29.38 22.41
C GLU A 337 -6.25 -29.07 23.83
N LEU A 338 -5.71 -27.87 24.04
CA LEU A 338 -5.31 -27.38 25.36
C LEU A 338 -6.51 -27.31 26.32
N ALA A 339 -7.64 -26.78 25.87
CA ALA A 339 -8.87 -26.70 26.68
C ALA A 339 -9.37 -28.10 27.08
N ALA A 340 -9.37 -29.06 26.16
CA ALA A 340 -9.73 -30.45 26.46
C ALA A 340 -8.76 -31.12 27.45
N SER A 341 -7.47 -30.80 27.33
CA SER A 341 -6.43 -31.26 28.26
C SER A 341 -6.62 -30.67 29.65
N ILE A 342 -6.96 -29.39 29.75
CA ILE A 342 -7.27 -28.72 31.03
C ILE A 342 -8.46 -29.38 31.71
N ASP A 343 -9.54 -29.67 30.98
CA ASP A 343 -10.72 -30.36 31.53
C ASP A 343 -10.37 -31.77 32.03
N SER A 344 -9.53 -32.50 31.29
CA SER A 344 -9.04 -33.82 31.70
C SER A 344 -8.20 -33.77 32.98
N ILE A 345 -7.36 -32.74 33.14
CA ILE A 345 -6.56 -32.54 34.37
C ILE A 345 -7.46 -32.18 35.55
N ALA A 346 -8.47 -31.33 35.36
CA ALA A 346 -9.43 -30.98 36.41
C ALA A 346 -10.19 -32.22 36.92
N ASP A 347 -10.64 -33.08 36.00
CA ASP A 347 -11.29 -34.35 36.34
C ASP A 347 -10.34 -35.32 37.04
N ALA A 348 -9.08 -35.39 36.60
CA ALA A 348 -8.05 -36.21 37.23
C ALA A 348 -7.77 -35.73 38.68
N ALA A 349 -7.67 -34.42 38.90
CA ALA A 349 -7.48 -33.84 40.23
C ALA A 349 -8.66 -34.14 41.17
N LYS A 350 -9.89 -34.03 40.66
CA LYS A 350 -11.10 -34.40 41.41
C LYS A 350 -11.15 -35.90 41.75
N SER A 351 -10.76 -36.75 40.80
CA SER A 351 -10.67 -38.20 41.01
C SER A 351 -9.58 -38.54 42.04
N GLN A 352 -8.44 -37.86 41.99
CA GLN A 352 -7.35 -37.99 42.96
C GLN A 352 -7.83 -37.66 44.38
N ALA A 353 -8.52 -36.52 44.57
CA ALA A 353 -9.07 -36.14 45.87
C ALA A 353 -10.03 -37.22 46.43
N ASN A 354 -10.89 -37.79 45.60
CA ASN A 354 -11.78 -38.88 46.02
C ASN A 354 -11.02 -40.15 46.41
N LYS A 355 -9.97 -40.51 45.66
CA LYS A 355 -9.10 -41.65 45.99
C LYS A 355 -8.33 -41.42 47.29
N MET A 356 -7.87 -40.19 47.52
CA MET A 356 -7.20 -39.81 48.78
C MET A 356 -8.14 -39.88 49.97
N LYS A 357 -9.41 -39.48 49.82
CA LYS A 357 -10.43 -39.66 50.85
C LYS A 357 -10.60 -41.14 51.24
N ASN A 358 -10.70 -42.03 50.25
CA ASN A 358 -10.82 -43.47 50.50
C ASN A 358 -9.55 -44.04 51.14
N ALA A 359 -8.38 -43.59 50.71
CA ALA A 359 -7.09 -43.98 51.29
C ALA A 359 -6.98 -43.54 52.76
N SER A 360 -7.44 -42.32 53.09
CA SER A 360 -7.49 -41.80 54.46
C SER A 360 -8.33 -42.72 55.35
N SER A 361 -9.56 -43.03 54.93
CA SER A 361 -10.44 -43.93 55.71
C SER A 361 -9.85 -45.33 55.88
N ALA A 362 -9.21 -45.88 54.84
CA ALA A 362 -8.53 -47.17 54.94
C ALA A 362 -7.35 -47.13 55.93
N MET A 363 -6.59 -46.03 55.96
CA MET A 363 -5.47 -45.85 56.89
C MET A 363 -5.92 -45.62 58.33
N GLU A 364 -7.05 -44.94 58.55
CA GLU A 364 -7.70 -44.84 59.86
C GLU A 364 -8.10 -46.22 60.38
N SER A 365 -8.78 -47.02 59.56
CA SER A 365 -9.14 -48.41 59.91
C SER A 365 -7.91 -49.28 60.17
N LEU A 366 -6.83 -49.11 59.39
CA LEU A 366 -5.57 -49.83 59.62
C LEU A 366 -4.91 -49.42 60.93
N SER A 367 -4.92 -48.13 61.27
CA SER A 367 -4.41 -47.61 62.55
C SER A 367 -5.21 -48.15 63.74
N GLU A 368 -6.54 -48.25 63.63
CA GLU A 368 -7.39 -48.88 64.63
C GLU A 368 -7.06 -50.37 64.77
N SER A 369 -6.94 -51.09 63.66
CA SER A 369 -6.58 -52.52 63.65
C SER A 369 -5.21 -52.78 64.28
N SER A 370 -4.18 -51.98 63.97
CA SER A 370 -2.85 -52.08 64.59
C SER A 370 -2.91 -51.80 66.10
N SER A 371 -3.73 -50.84 66.54
CA SER A 371 -3.95 -50.58 67.97
C SER A 371 -4.56 -51.78 68.68
N ASP A 372 -5.56 -52.41 68.06
CA ASP A 372 -6.22 -53.61 68.59
C ASP A 372 -5.28 -54.82 68.65
N VAL A 373 -4.45 -55.03 67.63
CA VAL A 373 -3.43 -56.09 67.63
C VAL A 373 -2.42 -55.86 68.76
N SER A 374 -1.97 -54.62 68.95
CA SER A 374 -1.04 -54.29 70.04
C SER A 374 -1.64 -54.59 71.42
N LYS A 375 -2.89 -54.18 71.67
CA LYS A 375 -3.61 -54.48 72.92
C LYS A 375 -3.82 -55.98 73.14
N LYS A 376 -4.22 -56.71 72.10
CA LYS A 376 -4.41 -58.18 72.18
C LYS A 376 -3.09 -58.90 72.45
N ALA A 377 -2.00 -58.48 71.82
CA ALA A 377 -0.68 -59.03 72.07
C ALA A 377 -0.23 -58.78 73.52
N ALA A 378 -0.50 -57.59 74.07
CA ALA A 378 -0.24 -57.30 75.48
C ALA A 378 -1.09 -58.16 76.43
N ASP A 379 -2.38 -58.37 76.14
CA ASP A 379 -3.27 -59.25 76.92
C ASP A 379 -2.78 -60.72 76.90
N VAL A 380 -2.43 -61.23 75.72
CA VAL A 380 -1.86 -62.59 75.60
C VAL A 380 -0.54 -62.70 76.36
N SER A 381 0.33 -61.68 76.29
CA SER A 381 1.57 -61.63 77.07
C SER A 381 1.29 -61.72 78.59
N GLY A 382 0.29 -60.99 79.09
CA GLY A 382 -0.16 -61.09 80.48
C GLY A 382 -0.66 -62.50 80.85
N LYS A 383 -1.49 -63.11 79.98
CA LYS A 383 -1.97 -64.49 80.18
C LYS A 383 -0.85 -65.53 80.16
N THR A 384 0.17 -65.34 79.33
CA THR A 384 1.35 -66.24 79.32
C THR A 384 2.14 -66.16 80.63
N GLN A 385 2.21 -64.99 81.27
CA GLN A 385 2.87 -64.85 82.58
C GLN A 385 2.14 -65.67 83.65
N ILE A 386 0.81 -65.61 83.70
CA ILE A 386 -0.03 -66.41 84.61
C ILE A 386 0.16 -67.92 84.33
N ALA A 387 0.23 -68.32 83.06
CA ALA A 387 0.46 -69.71 82.70
C ALA A 387 1.84 -70.23 83.15
N VAL A 388 2.88 -69.38 83.13
CA VAL A 388 4.20 -69.71 83.71
C VAL A 388 4.13 -69.87 85.22
N GLU A 389 3.38 -69.02 85.93
CA GLU A 389 3.16 -69.16 87.38
C GLU A 389 2.48 -70.49 87.74
N ASN A 390 1.39 -70.83 87.05
CA ASN A 390 0.67 -72.10 87.26
C ASN A 390 1.56 -73.32 86.95
N ALA A 391 2.40 -73.23 85.92
CA ALA A 391 3.34 -74.30 85.58
C ALA A 391 4.45 -74.46 86.65
N ASN A 392 4.92 -73.36 87.24
CA ASN A 392 5.85 -73.41 88.37
C ASN A 392 5.22 -74.06 89.61
N GLU A 393 3.97 -73.74 89.91
CA GLU A 393 3.23 -74.38 91.01
C GLU A 393 3.06 -75.89 90.76
N THR A 394 2.66 -76.26 89.54
CA THR A 394 2.55 -77.67 89.13
C THR A 394 3.88 -78.41 89.27
N LYS A 395 4.98 -77.78 88.85
CA LYS A 395 6.33 -78.32 89.04
C LYS A 395 6.65 -78.56 90.51
N SER A 396 6.34 -77.60 91.39
CA SER A 396 6.54 -77.72 92.85
C SER A 396 5.74 -78.91 93.43
N ILE A 397 4.49 -79.09 92.98
CA ILE A 397 3.66 -80.24 93.38
C ILE A 397 4.31 -81.55 92.93
N LEU A 398 4.77 -81.65 91.68
CA LEU A 398 5.44 -82.85 91.16
C LEU A 398 6.77 -83.15 91.87
N ASP A 399 7.56 -82.12 92.19
CA ASP A 399 8.80 -82.26 92.97
C ASP A 399 8.48 -82.82 94.38
N ASN A 400 7.40 -82.35 95.02
CA ASN A 400 6.91 -82.90 96.30
C ASN A 400 6.40 -84.35 96.16
N THR A 401 5.66 -84.66 95.09
CA THR A 401 5.18 -86.03 94.82
C THR A 401 6.35 -86.99 94.61
N THR A 402 7.39 -86.58 93.88
CA THR A 402 8.61 -87.36 93.69
C THR A 402 9.28 -87.68 95.03
N SER A 403 9.37 -86.70 95.93
CA SER A 403 9.88 -86.90 97.29
C SER A 403 9.06 -87.93 98.08
N LYS A 404 7.72 -87.89 97.97
CA LYS A 404 6.83 -88.86 98.63
C LYS A 404 6.95 -90.28 98.06
N ILE A 405 7.07 -90.41 96.74
CA ILE A 405 7.32 -91.70 96.07
C ILE A 405 8.65 -92.31 96.54
N ASN A 406 9.70 -91.50 96.65
CA ASN A 406 11.00 -91.96 97.18
C ASN A 406 10.89 -92.43 98.64
N GLN A 407 10.14 -91.71 99.48
CA GLN A 407 9.86 -92.13 100.86
C GLN A 407 9.10 -93.46 100.92
N ILE A 408 8.13 -93.68 100.03
CA ILE A 408 7.41 -94.95 99.94
C ILE A 408 8.36 -96.08 99.52
N SER A 409 9.21 -95.86 98.51
CA SER A 409 10.20 -96.85 98.06
C SER A 409 11.17 -97.24 99.17
N GLU A 410 11.66 -96.28 99.96
CA GLU A 410 12.51 -96.53 101.13
C GLU A 410 11.77 -97.31 102.23
N ASN A 411 10.51 -96.96 102.52
CA ASN A 411 9.70 -97.67 103.50
C ASN A 411 9.38 -99.10 103.06
N SER A 412 9.09 -99.32 101.77
CA SER A 412 8.89 -100.66 101.22
C SER A 412 10.15 -101.53 101.36
N GLN A 413 11.34 -100.96 101.18
CA GLN A 413 12.61 -101.66 101.43
C GLN A 413 12.73 -102.11 102.90
N LYS A 414 12.40 -101.23 103.85
CA LYS A 414 12.38 -101.59 105.29
C LYS A 414 11.38 -102.70 105.59
N ILE A 415 10.22 -102.73 104.92
CA ILE A 415 9.23 -103.81 105.08
C ILE A 415 9.80 -105.15 104.58
N VAL A 416 10.49 -105.17 103.43
CA VAL A 416 11.16 -106.40 102.94
C VAL A 416 12.13 -106.96 103.98
N GLU A 417 12.94 -106.08 104.60
CA GLU A 417 13.88 -106.48 105.65
C GLU A 417 13.16 -107.08 106.88
N ILE A 418 12.03 -106.50 107.30
CA ILE A 418 11.22 -107.03 108.41
C ILE A 418 10.61 -108.38 108.03
N VAL A 419 10.07 -108.52 106.81
CA VAL A 419 9.45 -109.77 106.34
C VAL A 419 10.49 -110.90 106.27
N GLN A 420 11.72 -110.60 105.85
CA GLN A 420 12.83 -111.55 105.87
C GLN A 420 13.11 -112.04 107.30
N ILE A 421 13.18 -111.13 108.28
CA ILE A 421 13.38 -111.49 109.69
C ILE A 421 12.24 -112.39 110.21
N ILE A 422 10.98 -112.10 109.84
CA ILE A 422 9.84 -112.94 110.25
C ILE A 422 9.93 -114.33 109.62
N ASN A 423 10.30 -114.43 108.33
CA ASN A 423 10.52 -115.71 107.67
C ASN A 423 11.64 -116.51 108.35
N ASP A 424 12.77 -115.87 108.67
CA ASP A 424 13.89 -116.49 109.39
C ASP A 424 13.47 -116.99 110.79
N ILE A 425 12.63 -116.23 111.51
CA ILE A 425 12.05 -116.66 112.80
C ILE A 425 11.12 -117.86 112.60
N SER A 426 10.30 -117.84 111.55
CA SER A 426 9.39 -118.94 111.21
C SER A 426 10.14 -120.24 110.96
N ASP A 427 11.21 -120.19 110.17
CA ASP A 427 12.09 -121.33 109.90
C ASP A 427 12.74 -121.85 111.18
N GLN A 428 13.19 -120.95 112.07
CA GLN A 428 13.72 -121.33 113.38
C GLN A 428 12.67 -122.04 114.25
N ILE A 429 11.44 -121.52 114.31
CA ILE A 429 10.33 -122.14 115.05
C ILE A 429 10.03 -123.53 114.46
N ASN A 430 10.02 -123.66 113.13
CA ASN A 430 9.77 -124.94 112.47
C ASN A 430 10.83 -125.99 112.84
N LEU A 431 12.12 -125.61 112.82
CA LEU A 431 13.22 -126.48 113.25
C LEU A 431 13.13 -126.85 114.73
N LEU A 432 12.81 -125.90 115.61
CA LEU A 432 12.57 -126.14 117.04
C LEU A 432 11.42 -127.12 117.26
N SER A 433 10.34 -126.97 116.50
CA SER A 433 9.15 -127.80 116.60
C SER A 433 9.36 -129.20 116.04
N LEU A 434 10.14 -129.33 114.96
CA LEU A 434 10.58 -130.61 114.43
C LEU A 434 11.44 -131.36 115.46
N ASN A 435 12.40 -130.69 116.08
CA ASN A 435 13.21 -131.26 117.16
C ASN A 435 12.35 -131.71 118.35
N ALA A 436 11.38 -130.90 118.76
CA ALA A 436 10.43 -131.25 119.83
C ALA A 436 9.54 -132.44 119.44
N SER A 437 9.08 -132.53 118.18
CA SER A 437 8.31 -133.66 117.66
C SER A 437 9.12 -134.96 117.67
N ILE A 438 10.40 -134.89 117.29
CA ILE A 438 11.34 -136.03 117.32
C ILE A 438 11.54 -136.51 118.77
N GLU A 439 11.78 -135.61 119.71
CA GLU A 439 12.01 -135.97 121.12
C GLU A 439 10.72 -136.50 121.78
N ALA A 440 9.56 -135.95 121.40
CA ALA A 440 8.25 -136.47 121.83
C ALA A 440 7.96 -137.88 121.28
N ALA A 441 8.32 -138.17 120.03
CA ALA A 441 8.25 -139.53 119.47
C ALA A 441 9.20 -140.51 120.19
N ARG A 442 10.37 -140.02 120.62
CA ARG A 442 11.37 -140.78 121.39
C ARG A 442 10.88 -141.19 122.78
N ALA A 443 10.01 -140.38 123.40
CA ALA A 443 9.41 -140.64 124.71
C ALA A 443 8.21 -141.62 124.69
N GLY A 444 7.80 -142.14 123.52
CA GLY A 444 6.76 -143.16 123.38
C GLY A 444 5.36 -142.71 123.83
N GLU A 445 4.63 -143.55 124.58
CA GLU A 445 3.25 -143.27 125.05
C GLU A 445 3.14 -141.98 125.88
N HIS A 446 4.16 -141.66 126.69
CA HIS A 446 4.18 -140.46 127.54
C HIS A 446 4.39 -139.14 126.76
N GLY A 447 4.87 -139.21 125.52
CA GLY A 447 5.17 -138.06 124.67
C GLY A 447 4.06 -137.66 123.69
N LYS A 448 2.97 -138.44 123.58
CA LYS A 448 1.89 -138.21 122.59
C LYS A 448 1.29 -136.80 122.64
N GLY A 449 1.05 -136.25 123.83
CA GLY A 449 0.53 -134.88 123.99
C GLY A 449 1.50 -133.81 123.50
N PHE A 450 2.80 -133.97 123.77
CA PHE A 450 3.86 -133.07 123.31
C PHE A 450 4.07 -133.16 121.80
N ALA A 451 3.97 -134.36 121.21
CA ALA A 451 4.07 -134.56 119.76
C ALA A 451 2.95 -133.81 119.01
N ILE A 452 1.72 -133.83 119.52
CA ILE A 452 0.60 -133.08 118.91
C ILE A 452 0.85 -131.57 118.96
N VAL A 453 1.30 -131.04 120.10
CA VAL A 453 1.62 -129.61 120.24
C VAL A 453 2.77 -129.21 119.30
N ALA A 454 3.82 -130.02 119.22
CA ALA A 454 4.94 -129.76 118.32
C ALA A 454 4.55 -129.87 116.83
N GLN A 455 3.62 -130.75 116.47
CA GLN A 455 3.11 -130.77 115.09
C GLN A 455 2.21 -129.56 114.78
N GLU A 456 1.45 -129.06 115.75
CA GLU A 456 0.63 -127.86 115.59
C GLU A 456 1.48 -126.58 115.51
N ILE A 457 2.56 -126.48 116.29
CA ILE A 457 3.54 -125.38 116.20
C ILE A 457 4.26 -125.41 114.83
N SER A 458 4.63 -126.59 114.32
CA SER A 458 5.25 -126.73 112.99
C SER A 458 4.29 -126.27 111.88
N LYS A 459 3.01 -126.69 111.92
CA LYS A 459 2.00 -126.18 110.99
C LYS A 459 1.82 -124.67 111.06
N LEU A 460 1.86 -124.08 112.26
CA LEU A 460 1.77 -122.63 112.43
C LEU A 460 2.99 -121.91 111.85
N ALA A 461 4.17 -122.49 111.99
CA ALA A 461 5.40 -121.99 111.36
C ALA A 461 5.34 -122.09 109.83
N ASP A 462 4.90 -123.21 109.26
CA ASP A 462 4.72 -123.34 107.81
C ASP A 462 3.68 -122.33 107.27
N ALA A 463 2.57 -122.14 107.99
CA ALA A 463 1.56 -121.13 107.66
C ALA A 463 2.14 -119.70 107.72
N THR A 464 2.97 -119.40 108.71
CA THR A 464 3.64 -118.10 108.86
C THR A 464 4.66 -117.86 107.74
N ALA A 465 5.41 -118.88 107.32
CA ALA A 465 6.32 -118.83 106.18
C ALA A 465 5.56 -118.60 104.85
N ALA A 466 4.43 -119.29 104.66
CA ALA A 466 3.58 -119.07 103.48
C ALA A 466 3.03 -117.63 103.43
N SER A 467 2.49 -117.12 104.55
CA SER A 467 1.99 -115.74 104.63
C SER A 467 3.09 -114.70 104.44
N THR A 468 4.29 -114.91 105.00
CA THR A 468 5.42 -113.99 104.77
C THR A 468 5.86 -113.98 103.31
N LYS A 469 5.84 -115.12 102.61
CA LYS A 469 6.12 -115.18 101.16
C LYS A 469 5.10 -114.43 100.31
N GLU A 470 3.82 -114.49 100.65
CA GLU A 470 2.78 -113.70 100.01
C GLU A 470 2.97 -112.19 100.26
N ILE A 471 3.34 -111.79 101.48
CA ILE A 471 3.68 -110.39 101.80
C ILE A 471 4.90 -109.94 101.00
N GLU A 472 5.96 -110.75 100.93
CA GLU A 472 7.17 -110.45 100.16
C GLU A 472 6.83 -110.18 98.68
N THR A 473 6.03 -111.07 98.07
CA THR A 473 5.59 -110.94 96.67
C THR A 473 4.78 -109.66 96.46
N THR A 474 3.86 -109.34 97.38
CA THR A 474 3.04 -108.12 97.31
C THR A 474 3.88 -106.85 97.45
N ILE A 475 4.90 -106.87 98.32
CA ILE A 475 5.81 -105.72 98.51
C ILE A 475 6.75 -105.56 97.30
N GLN A 476 7.22 -106.66 96.70
CA GLN A 476 7.98 -106.62 95.45
C GLN A 476 7.16 -106.01 94.31
N GLN A 477 5.90 -106.41 94.16
CA GLN A 477 4.99 -105.79 93.20
C GLN A 477 4.78 -104.30 93.49
N THR A 478 4.51 -103.95 94.75
CA THR A 478 4.36 -102.54 95.18
C THR A 478 5.58 -101.70 94.83
N ARG A 479 6.80 -102.23 95.00
CA ARG A 479 8.03 -101.52 94.60
C ARG A 479 8.11 -101.31 93.08
N SER A 480 7.74 -102.33 92.30
CA SER A 480 7.67 -102.21 90.84
C SER A 480 6.72 -101.08 90.44
N ASP A 481 5.51 -101.06 91.00
CA ASP A 481 4.48 -100.05 90.73
C ASP A 481 4.93 -98.64 91.15
N VAL A 482 5.62 -98.52 92.30
CA VAL A 482 6.18 -97.26 92.80
C VAL A 482 7.30 -96.74 91.89
N ASN A 483 8.18 -97.62 91.38
CA ASN A 483 9.24 -97.22 90.45
C ASN A 483 8.67 -96.76 89.11
N GLU A 484 7.68 -97.48 88.57
CA GLU A 484 6.97 -97.06 87.35
C GLU A 484 6.26 -95.70 87.56
N GLY A 485 5.62 -95.51 88.72
CA GLY A 485 5.04 -94.23 89.12
C GLY A 485 6.08 -93.10 89.20
N ALA A 486 7.27 -93.37 89.73
CA ALA A 486 8.38 -92.41 89.80
C ALA A 486 8.81 -91.95 88.40
N ASP A 487 8.94 -92.90 87.45
CA ASP A 487 9.34 -92.61 86.07
C ASP A 487 8.29 -91.77 85.34
N LEU A 488 6.99 -92.04 85.55
CA LEU A 488 5.90 -91.25 85.00
C LEU A 488 5.90 -89.82 85.56
N VAL A 489 6.13 -89.63 86.87
CA VAL A 489 6.25 -88.31 87.49
C VAL A 489 7.47 -87.55 86.95
N ASN A 490 8.63 -88.20 86.82
CA ASN A 490 9.83 -87.60 86.23
C ASN A 490 9.64 -87.19 84.76
N THR A 491 8.90 -88.00 83.99
CA THR A 491 8.54 -87.68 82.60
C THR A 491 7.60 -86.47 82.54
N THR A 492 6.61 -86.43 83.43
CA THR A 492 5.69 -85.30 83.57
C THR A 492 6.44 -84.01 83.95
N ASN A 493 7.41 -84.09 84.87
CA ASN A 493 8.23 -82.94 85.26
C ASN A 493 9.02 -82.36 84.07
N ARG A 494 9.64 -83.24 83.25
CA ARG A 494 10.33 -82.84 82.01
C ARG A 494 9.39 -82.19 81.00
N ALA A 495 8.17 -82.72 80.84
CA ALA A 495 7.17 -82.13 79.95
C ALA A 495 6.73 -80.74 80.42
N ILE A 496 6.53 -80.54 81.73
CA ILE A 496 6.19 -79.22 82.29
C ILE A 496 7.29 -78.20 82.04
N VAL A 497 8.57 -78.56 82.20
CA VAL A 497 9.71 -77.67 81.88
C VAL A 497 9.71 -77.27 80.40
N GLN A 498 9.42 -78.19 79.48
CA GLN A 498 9.30 -77.87 78.05
C GLN A 498 8.13 -76.93 77.77
N VAL A 499 6.96 -77.17 78.38
CA VAL A 499 5.78 -76.30 78.26
C VAL A 499 6.11 -74.87 78.74
N MET A 500 6.80 -74.73 79.86
CA MET A 500 7.22 -73.41 80.36
C MET A 500 8.11 -72.66 79.37
N ASN A 501 9.07 -73.35 78.74
CA ASN A 501 9.94 -72.72 77.74
C ASN A 501 9.13 -72.26 76.51
N ASN A 502 8.17 -73.07 76.04
CA ASN A 502 7.29 -72.70 74.93
C ASN A 502 6.41 -71.50 75.27
N ILE A 503 5.90 -71.41 76.50
CA ILE A 503 5.10 -70.27 76.97
C ILE A 503 5.97 -69.00 77.03
N LYS A 504 7.21 -69.09 77.54
CA LYS A 504 8.15 -67.95 77.54
C LYS A 504 8.47 -67.45 76.13
N ASN A 505 8.71 -68.37 75.18
CA ASN A 505 8.93 -68.00 73.78
C ASN A 505 7.70 -67.30 73.19
N THR A 506 6.50 -67.81 73.48
CA THR A 506 5.23 -67.18 73.09
C THR A 506 5.10 -65.77 73.66
N ALA A 507 5.45 -65.56 74.93
CA ALA A 507 5.43 -64.25 75.57
C ALA A 507 6.37 -63.24 74.88
N SER A 508 7.57 -63.70 74.49
CA SER A 508 8.54 -62.87 73.74
C SER A 508 7.99 -62.45 72.37
N LEU A 509 7.44 -63.40 71.61
CA LEU A 509 6.84 -63.11 70.30
C LEU A 509 5.67 -62.13 70.41
N MET A 510 4.82 -62.26 71.44
CA MET A 510 3.73 -61.33 71.66
C MET A 510 4.23 -59.92 71.99
N LYS A 511 5.34 -59.79 72.73
CA LYS A 511 5.97 -58.49 72.97
C LYS A 511 6.49 -57.86 71.68
N GLU A 512 7.12 -58.64 70.81
CA GLU A 512 7.57 -58.18 69.49
C GLU A 512 6.41 -57.74 68.60
N ILE A 513 5.30 -58.50 68.57
CA ILE A 513 4.08 -58.13 67.84
C ILE A 513 3.51 -56.81 68.36
N ALA A 514 3.48 -56.61 69.68
CA ALA A 514 2.98 -55.37 70.27
C ALA A 514 3.82 -54.14 69.87
N ILE A 515 5.15 -54.28 69.87
CA ILE A 515 6.10 -53.24 69.44
C ILE A 515 5.93 -52.94 67.95
N SER A 516 5.95 -53.98 67.10
CA SER A 516 5.79 -53.84 65.65
C SER A 516 4.45 -53.20 65.28
N SER A 517 3.37 -53.53 66.00
CA SER A 517 2.05 -52.94 65.77
C SER A 517 2.02 -51.45 66.14
N GLU A 518 2.74 -51.03 67.19
CA GLU A 518 2.86 -49.61 67.56
C GLU A 518 3.73 -48.83 66.55
N GLU A 519 4.79 -49.44 66.02
CA GLU A 519 5.57 -48.86 64.92
C GLU A 519 4.73 -48.71 63.65
N GLN A 520 3.94 -49.73 63.30
CA GLN A 520 3.00 -49.66 62.17
C GLN A 520 1.99 -48.52 62.35
N ARG A 521 1.48 -48.32 63.57
CA ARG A 521 0.56 -47.20 63.88
C ARG A 521 1.22 -45.84 63.63
N LYS A 522 2.47 -45.66 64.03
CA LYS A 522 3.25 -44.43 63.73
C LYS A 522 3.47 -44.26 62.23
N GLY A 523 3.77 -45.35 61.52
CA GLY A 523 3.86 -45.36 60.05
C GLY A 523 2.56 -44.91 59.38
N ASN A 524 1.42 -45.43 59.84
CA ASN A 524 0.10 -45.05 59.33
C ASN A 524 -0.19 -43.54 59.55
N GLN A 525 0.24 -42.97 60.69
CA GLN A 525 0.11 -41.53 60.93
C GLN A 525 0.93 -40.68 59.94
N SER A 526 2.14 -41.14 59.58
CA SER A 526 2.94 -40.47 58.55
C SER A 526 2.23 -40.51 57.19
N VAL A 527 1.69 -41.68 56.81
CA VAL A 527 0.96 -41.83 55.54
C VAL A 527 -0.30 -40.97 55.51
N LEU A 528 -1.02 -40.83 56.63
CA LEU A 528 -2.16 -39.91 56.74
C LEU A 528 -1.75 -38.45 56.50
N SER A 529 -0.59 -38.02 56.99
CA SER A 529 -0.06 -36.67 56.72
C SER A 529 0.26 -36.49 55.23
N ASP A 530 0.84 -37.50 54.58
CA ASP A 530 1.13 -37.44 53.14
C ASP A 530 -0.15 -37.40 52.29
N ILE A 531 -1.19 -38.15 52.69
CA ILE A 531 -2.51 -38.12 52.05
C ILE A 531 -3.11 -36.71 52.11
N GLU A 532 -3.00 -36.02 53.25
CA GLU A 532 -3.50 -34.65 53.41
C GLU A 532 -2.76 -33.67 52.48
N ILE A 533 -1.43 -33.77 52.37
CA ILE A 533 -0.64 -32.96 51.45
C ILE A 533 -1.06 -33.21 49.99
N ILE A 534 -1.23 -34.47 49.58
CA ILE A 534 -1.67 -34.82 48.22
C ILE A 534 -3.09 -34.31 47.94
N ASN A 535 -3.97 -34.36 48.94
CA ASN A 535 -5.32 -33.82 48.82
C ASN A 535 -5.30 -32.30 48.62
N GLN A 536 -4.48 -31.56 49.38
CA GLN A 536 -4.28 -30.12 49.20
C GLN A 536 -3.70 -29.79 47.81
N MET A 537 -2.71 -30.56 47.34
CA MET A 537 -2.19 -30.42 45.97
C MET A 537 -3.27 -30.64 44.91
N SER A 538 -4.17 -31.61 45.12
CA SER A 538 -5.28 -31.86 44.21
C SER A 538 -6.23 -30.66 44.13
N THR A 539 -6.49 -29.98 45.25
CA THR A 539 -7.27 -28.74 45.28
C THR A 539 -6.57 -27.61 44.52
N VAL A 540 -5.28 -27.40 44.75
CA VAL A 540 -4.49 -26.36 44.05
C VAL A 540 -4.46 -26.62 42.53
N ILE A 541 -4.31 -27.88 42.12
CA ILE A 541 -4.37 -28.25 40.69
C ILE A 541 -5.75 -27.89 40.13
N ALA A 542 -6.83 -28.23 40.82
CA ALA A 542 -8.20 -27.91 40.37
C ALA A 542 -8.41 -26.39 40.21
N GLU A 543 -7.95 -25.59 41.16
CA GLU A 543 -7.99 -24.11 41.09
C GLU A 543 -7.17 -23.58 39.91
N THR A 544 -5.94 -24.07 39.75
CA THR A 544 -5.04 -23.65 38.65
C THR A 544 -5.63 -24.03 37.29
N THR A 545 -6.24 -25.20 37.16
CA THR A 545 -6.91 -25.59 35.91
C THR A 545 -8.12 -24.72 35.59
N ALA A 546 -8.86 -24.26 36.60
CA ALA A 546 -9.98 -23.33 36.38
C ALA A 546 -9.49 -21.96 35.87
N GLU A 547 -8.36 -21.47 36.39
CA GLU A 547 -7.71 -20.26 35.89
C GLU A 547 -7.18 -20.45 34.46
N GLN A 548 -6.50 -21.57 34.18
CA GLN A 548 -6.04 -21.90 32.83
C GLN A 548 -7.18 -21.98 31.82
N LYS A 549 -8.34 -22.52 32.21
CA LYS A 549 -9.54 -22.53 31.36
C LYS A 549 -10.02 -21.12 31.03
N THR A 550 -9.98 -20.22 31.99
CA THR A 550 -10.30 -18.80 31.77
C THR A 550 -9.31 -18.18 30.77
N ASN A 551 -8.02 -18.41 30.96
CA ASN A 551 -6.98 -17.90 30.06
C ASN A 551 -7.12 -18.45 28.63
N SER A 552 -7.44 -19.75 28.48
CA SER A 552 -7.69 -20.36 27.18
C SER A 552 -8.88 -19.73 26.46
N ASN A 553 -9.95 -19.36 27.19
CA ASN A 553 -11.08 -18.64 26.61
C ASN A 553 -10.71 -17.20 26.17
N GLU A 554 -9.87 -16.51 26.94
CA GLU A 554 -9.36 -15.18 26.54
C GLU A 554 -8.46 -15.25 25.31
N ILE A 555 -7.67 -16.32 25.16
CA ILE A 555 -6.90 -16.59 23.94
C ILE A 555 -7.83 -16.72 22.73
N LEU A 556 -8.93 -17.49 22.83
CA LEU A 556 -9.90 -17.61 21.73
C LEU A 556 -10.52 -16.27 21.34
N LYS A 557 -10.85 -15.41 22.32
CA LYS A 557 -11.34 -14.05 22.04
C LYS A 557 -10.29 -13.22 21.30
N ALA A 558 -9.04 -13.26 21.74
CA ALA A 558 -7.95 -12.55 21.08
C ALA A 558 -7.72 -13.05 19.64
N LEU A 559 -7.77 -14.36 19.41
CA LEU A 559 -7.67 -14.96 18.08
C LEU A 559 -8.82 -14.51 17.17
N SER A 560 -10.04 -14.41 17.69
CA SER A 560 -11.19 -13.87 16.95
C SER A 560 -10.96 -12.42 16.51
N SER A 561 -10.44 -11.56 17.41
CA SER A 561 -10.10 -10.17 17.06
C SER A 561 -8.95 -10.06 16.05
N ILE A 562 -7.96 -10.96 16.12
CA ILE A 562 -6.89 -11.02 15.12
C ILE A 562 -7.46 -11.43 13.75
N ASN A 563 -8.35 -12.43 13.71
CA ASN A 563 -8.98 -12.86 12.47
C ASN A 563 -9.79 -11.73 11.81
N GLU A 564 -10.52 -10.94 12.59
CA GLU A 564 -11.21 -9.74 12.10
C GLU A 564 -10.21 -8.71 11.52
N SER A 565 -9.08 -8.50 12.20
CA SER A 565 -8.02 -7.60 11.73
C SER A 565 -7.40 -8.06 10.41
N ILE A 566 -7.19 -9.37 10.24
CA ILE A 566 -6.70 -9.95 8.97
C ILE A 566 -7.66 -9.64 7.82
N GLN A 567 -8.98 -9.75 8.04
CA GLN A 567 -9.98 -9.42 7.02
C GLN A 567 -9.92 -7.94 6.63
N VAL A 568 -9.82 -7.03 7.61
CA VAL A 568 -9.70 -5.58 7.36
C VAL A 568 -8.42 -5.25 6.57
N ILE A 569 -7.28 -5.86 6.92
CA ILE A 569 -6.01 -5.66 6.22
C ILE A 569 -6.09 -6.22 4.79
N THR A 570 -6.72 -7.38 4.60
CA THR A 570 -6.91 -7.97 3.27
C THR A 570 -7.71 -7.05 2.35
N ILE A 571 -8.83 -6.49 2.84
CA ILE A 571 -9.63 -5.50 2.09
C ILE A 571 -8.80 -4.24 1.81
N SER A 572 -8.04 -3.76 2.80
CA SER A 572 -7.19 -2.58 2.66
C SER A 572 -6.08 -2.79 1.63
N SER A 573 -5.48 -3.98 1.59
CA SER A 573 -4.48 -4.36 0.58
C SER A 573 -5.08 -4.33 -0.83
N GLN A 574 -6.27 -4.89 -1.02
CA GLN A 574 -6.96 -4.86 -2.32
C GLN A 574 -7.25 -3.43 -2.80
N ASN A 575 -7.67 -2.56 -1.88
CA ASN A 575 -7.88 -1.14 -2.18
C ASN A 575 -6.57 -0.43 -2.55
N LEU A 576 -5.47 -0.77 -1.86
CA LEU A 576 -4.14 -0.24 -2.16
C LEU A 576 -3.64 -0.72 -3.53
N HIS A 577 -3.86 -1.99 -3.88
CA HIS A 577 -3.58 -2.55 -5.20
C HIS A 577 -4.27 -1.75 -6.30
N THR A 578 -5.59 -1.58 -6.17
CA THR A 578 -6.43 -0.87 -7.15
C THR A 578 -6.01 0.60 -7.28
N SER A 579 -5.68 1.24 -6.17
CA SER A 579 -5.21 2.63 -6.16
C SER A 579 -3.85 2.78 -6.85
N ALA A 580 -2.91 1.86 -6.57
CA ALA A 580 -1.59 1.83 -7.19
C ALA A 580 -1.68 1.58 -8.71
N GLU A 581 -2.56 0.68 -9.15
CA GLU A 581 -2.84 0.46 -10.57
C GLU A 581 -3.38 1.74 -11.24
N GLY A 582 -4.34 2.43 -10.59
CA GLY A 582 -4.87 3.69 -11.07
C GLY A 582 -3.82 4.82 -11.14
N LEU A 583 -2.89 4.89 -10.18
CA LEU A 583 -1.78 5.85 -10.21
C LEU A 583 -0.78 5.52 -11.33
N LYS A 584 -0.47 4.24 -11.54
CA LYS A 584 0.36 3.77 -12.65
C LYS A 584 -0.24 4.14 -14.00
N GLU A 585 -1.56 3.93 -14.18
CA GLU A 585 -2.26 4.32 -15.40
C GLU A 585 -2.20 5.84 -15.63
N LYS A 586 -2.42 6.64 -14.59
CA LYS A 586 -2.31 8.12 -14.66
C LYS A 586 -0.90 8.59 -14.99
N SER A 587 0.13 7.99 -14.37
CA SER A 587 1.53 8.24 -14.69
C SER A 587 1.83 7.94 -16.16
N GLN A 588 1.38 6.78 -16.67
CA GLN A 588 1.55 6.42 -18.08
C GLN A 588 0.84 7.37 -19.03
N LYS A 589 -0.36 7.86 -18.67
CA LYS A 589 -1.08 8.88 -19.44
C LYS A 589 -0.32 10.21 -19.46
N LEU A 590 0.22 10.65 -18.32
CA LEU A 590 1.05 11.86 -18.24
C LEU A 590 2.31 11.73 -19.09
N ASN A 591 3.03 10.61 -18.99
CA ASN A 591 4.21 10.33 -19.81
C ASN A 591 3.87 10.40 -21.31
N LYS A 592 2.76 9.79 -21.75
CA LYS A 592 2.30 9.88 -23.15
C LYS A 592 1.99 11.31 -23.59
N ILE A 593 1.40 12.14 -22.72
CA ILE A 593 1.12 13.55 -23.02
C ILE A 593 2.43 14.34 -23.13
N THR A 594 3.39 14.11 -22.23
CA THR A 594 4.69 14.79 -22.28
C THR A 594 5.56 14.33 -23.45
N ASP A 595 5.45 13.07 -23.88
CA ASP A 595 6.21 12.52 -25.01
C ASP A 595 5.78 13.12 -26.37
N TYR A 596 4.60 13.76 -26.45
CA TYR A 596 4.23 14.59 -27.59
C TYR A 596 5.18 15.78 -27.77
N PHE A 597 5.74 16.29 -26.67
CA PHE A 597 6.69 17.39 -26.68
C PHE A 597 8.12 16.87 -26.78
N THR A 598 8.83 17.30 -27.82
CA THR A 598 10.27 17.11 -27.96
C THR A 598 10.97 18.27 -27.30
N VAL A 599 11.41 18.04 -26.06
CA VAL A 599 12.13 19.00 -25.22
C VAL A 599 13.62 18.99 -25.51
#